data_AF-A0A7V9SBI9-F1
#
_entry.id   AF-A0A7V9SBI9-F1
#
_cell.length_a   1.000
_cell.length_b   1.000
_cell.length_c   1.000
_cell.angle_alpha   90.00
_cell.angle_beta   90.00
_cell.angle_gamma   90.00
#
_symmetry.space_group_name_H-M   'P 1'
#
loop_
_entity.id
_entity.type
_entity.pdbx_description
1 polymer ?
#
loop_
_entity_poly.entity_id
_entity_poly.type
_entity_poly.pdbx_seq_one_letter_code
_entity_poly.pdbx_strand_id
1 'polypeptide(L)'
;MAKTHWRAIVGGLATAYGIVRGLLDAIGYVDTVLAHVPGEDRTWLGHVSAFLFSPPAWTIFPLVIGGLLLILWDFRRNPKVVHHRSATVQLSGIGMVAEMGAIQEQAQADRSQPDWPLRNLFSHLKPSLLQTKSQADFDAIADEIIDKLSTGQIMAWGRAIGASRTLPLAGIPEGYWLHAKLNIWLLDDDGGNVLQAAPADLSAPDKTQYREILINQAQVLEEWPMPIQKVERDTKLAVALAYAVTGKWDKEALWDTEGEPIVRVGNELKKFEQLACDASLQTWGTRQRNYGPHVKIPHEYWEAHHVNFMDLFREGANTSKIASMAQDIIYFDIMVSRAQFEEAWPR
;
A
#
# COMPACT_ATOMS: atom_id res chain seq x y z
N MET A 1 31.88 -13.53 16.12
CA MET A 1 31.93 -12.05 16.22
C MET A 1 32.32 -11.35 14.89
N ALA A 2 32.12 -11.94 13.71
CA ALA A 2 32.54 -11.33 12.42
C ALA A 2 31.38 -10.90 11.48
N LYS A 3 30.11 -11.00 11.91
CA LYS A 3 28.94 -10.78 11.04
C LYS A 3 28.52 -9.30 10.90
N THR A 4 28.97 -8.41 11.76
CA THR A 4 28.54 -7.00 11.80
C THR A 4 29.34 -6.07 10.89
N HIS A 5 30.53 -6.43 10.43
CA HIS A 5 31.37 -5.51 9.65
C HIS A 5 31.02 -5.46 8.16
N TRP A 6 30.40 -6.49 7.59
CA TRP A 6 30.11 -6.52 6.15
C TRP A 6 29.05 -5.49 5.73
N ARG A 7 28.00 -5.31 6.53
CA ARG A 7 26.97 -4.29 6.27
C ARG A 7 27.56 -2.87 6.31
N ALA A 8 28.52 -2.63 7.22
CA ALA A 8 29.22 -1.35 7.29
C ALA A 8 30.11 -1.10 6.07
N ILE A 9 30.77 -2.14 5.55
CA ILE A 9 31.62 -2.04 4.35
C ILE A 9 30.76 -1.77 3.10
N VAL A 10 29.66 -2.50 2.91
CA VAL A 10 28.75 -2.29 1.77
C VAL A 10 28.07 -0.93 1.85
N GLY A 11 27.60 -0.54 3.05
CA GLY A 11 27.05 0.79 3.29
C GLY A 11 28.06 1.89 2.98
N GLY A 12 29.31 1.75 3.46
CA GLY A 12 30.38 2.72 3.21
C GLY A 12 30.72 2.87 1.72
N LEU A 13 30.73 1.78 0.95
CA LEU A 13 30.97 1.83 -0.50
C LEU A 13 29.82 2.51 -1.25
N ALA A 14 28.56 2.26 -0.87
CA ALA A 14 27.40 2.92 -1.45
C ALA A 14 27.37 4.42 -1.15
N THR A 15 27.70 4.82 0.09
CA THR A 15 27.80 6.23 0.48
C THR A 15 28.95 6.93 -0.23
N ALA A 16 30.12 6.28 -0.36
CA ALA A 16 31.25 6.82 -1.10
C ALA A 16 30.91 7.05 -2.58
N TYR A 17 30.20 6.11 -3.23
CA TYR A 17 29.72 6.28 -4.60
C TYR A 17 28.75 7.46 -4.74
N GLY A 18 27.80 7.60 -3.80
CA GLY A 18 26.86 8.73 -3.78
C GLY A 18 27.54 10.09 -3.60
N ILE A 19 28.55 10.17 -2.73
CA ILE A 19 29.34 11.40 -2.51
C ILE A 19 30.15 11.74 -3.76
N VAL A 20 30.82 10.75 -4.37
CA VAL A 20 31.61 10.96 -5.60
C VAL A 20 30.69 11.43 -6.73
N ARG A 21 29.51 10.82 -6.90
CA ARG A 21 28.54 11.24 -7.91
C ARG A 21 27.97 12.64 -7.65
N GLY A 22 27.64 12.96 -6.40
CA GLY A 22 27.17 14.30 -6.01
C GLY A 22 28.23 15.38 -6.22
N LEU A 23 29.51 15.08 -5.96
CA LEU A 23 30.62 15.98 -6.28
C LEU A 23 30.80 16.17 -7.79
N LEU A 24 30.63 15.10 -8.58
CA LEU A 24 30.71 15.17 -10.04
C LEU A 24 29.56 15.99 -10.64
N ASP A 25 28.34 15.83 -10.13
CA ASP A 25 27.17 16.61 -10.54
C ASP A 25 27.29 18.08 -10.10
N ALA A 26 27.78 18.34 -8.87
CA ALA A 26 27.98 19.70 -8.35
C ALA A 26 29.07 20.48 -9.11
N ILE A 27 30.02 19.78 -9.72
CA ILE A 27 31.06 20.42 -10.53
C ILE A 27 30.52 20.84 -11.89
N GLY A 28 29.42 20.28 -12.41
CA GLY A 28 28.72 20.76 -13.62
C GLY A 28 29.58 20.88 -14.90
N TYR A 29 30.81 20.41 -14.86
CA TYR A 29 31.90 20.72 -15.81
C TYR A 29 32.68 19.44 -16.18
N VAL A 30 32.08 18.25 -16.09
CA VAL A 30 32.77 17.01 -16.49
C VAL A 30 33.24 17.10 -17.95
N ASP A 31 32.41 17.67 -18.84
CA ASP A 31 32.77 17.91 -20.24
C ASP A 31 33.87 18.96 -20.43
N THR A 32 33.94 19.96 -19.55
CA THR A 32 34.91 21.06 -19.68
C THR A 32 36.27 20.75 -19.05
N VAL A 33 36.30 19.91 -18.01
CA VAL A 33 37.54 19.35 -17.44
C VAL A 33 38.16 18.36 -18.43
N LEU A 34 37.34 17.57 -19.15
CA LEU A 34 37.82 16.70 -20.24
C LEU A 34 38.34 17.49 -21.44
N ALA A 35 37.77 18.65 -21.75
CA ALA A 35 38.17 19.50 -22.88
C ALA A 35 39.47 20.31 -22.65
N HIS A 36 39.93 20.46 -21.40
CA HIS A 36 41.11 21.28 -21.04
C HIS A 36 42.35 20.47 -20.65
N VAL A 37 42.38 19.16 -20.86
CA VAL A 37 43.61 18.36 -20.70
C VAL A 37 44.38 18.39 -22.02
N PRO A 38 45.40 19.26 -22.20
CA PRO A 38 46.12 19.38 -23.46
C PRO A 38 47.27 18.37 -23.41
N GLY A 39 47.16 17.30 -24.17
CA GLY A 39 48.26 16.33 -24.29
C GLY A 39 47.77 14.98 -24.79
N GLU A 40 48.10 14.70 -26.05
CA GLU A 40 47.83 13.47 -26.79
C GLU A 40 48.55 12.21 -26.27
N ASP A 41 49.05 12.22 -25.03
CA ASP A 41 49.69 11.06 -24.42
C ASP A 41 48.76 10.44 -23.39
N ARG A 42 48.16 9.33 -23.81
CA ARG A 42 47.30 8.42 -23.05
C ARG A 42 47.96 7.98 -21.74
N THR A 43 47.88 8.81 -20.71
CA THR A 43 48.21 8.38 -19.36
C THR A 43 47.17 7.36 -18.91
N TRP A 44 47.62 6.31 -18.21
CA TRP A 44 46.76 5.24 -17.68
C TRP A 44 45.55 5.79 -16.90
N LEU A 45 45.72 6.94 -16.25
CA LEU A 45 44.68 7.68 -15.55
C LEU A 45 43.51 8.08 -16.46
N GLY A 46 43.77 8.49 -17.70
CA GLY A 46 42.73 8.82 -18.68
C GLY A 46 41.91 7.61 -19.13
N HIS A 47 42.56 6.44 -19.25
CA HIS A 47 41.86 5.19 -19.55
C HIS A 47 41.01 4.70 -18.38
N VAL A 48 41.50 4.85 -17.15
CA VAL A 48 40.75 4.48 -15.94
C VAL A 48 39.55 5.41 -15.73
N SER A 49 39.72 6.72 -15.91
CA SER A 49 38.61 7.67 -15.79
C SER A 49 37.55 7.43 -16.87
N ALA A 50 37.94 7.28 -18.14
CA ALA A 50 37.02 6.98 -19.23
C ALA A 50 36.20 5.69 -18.97
N PHE A 51 36.83 4.65 -18.41
CA PHE A 51 36.14 3.42 -18.02
C PHE A 51 35.15 3.63 -16.85
N LEU A 52 35.49 4.48 -15.87
CA LEU A 52 34.60 4.75 -14.73
C LEU A 52 33.38 5.59 -15.12
N PHE A 53 33.54 6.55 -16.04
CA PHE A 53 32.46 7.45 -16.48
C PHE A 53 31.58 6.86 -17.58
N SER A 54 32.18 6.09 -18.49
CA SER A 54 31.49 5.45 -19.61
C SER A 54 31.93 3.99 -19.71
N PRO A 55 31.55 3.14 -18.73
CA PRO A 55 31.93 1.74 -18.76
C PRO A 55 31.36 1.08 -20.02
N PRO A 56 32.15 0.29 -20.76
CA PRO A 56 31.64 -0.46 -21.89
C PRO A 56 30.43 -1.31 -21.49
N ALA A 57 29.44 -1.46 -22.38
CA ALA A 57 28.20 -2.20 -22.07
C ALA A 57 28.43 -3.64 -21.55
N TRP A 58 29.53 -4.27 -21.95
CA TRP A 58 29.90 -5.62 -21.49
C TRP A 58 30.29 -5.71 -20.01
N THR A 59 30.59 -4.59 -19.34
CA THR A 59 30.95 -4.55 -17.92
C THR A 59 29.80 -4.94 -16.99
N ILE A 60 28.55 -4.90 -17.48
CA ILE A 60 27.36 -5.36 -16.75
C ILE A 60 27.45 -6.88 -16.47
N PHE A 61 27.99 -7.67 -17.40
CA PHE A 61 28.06 -9.12 -17.26
C PHE A 61 28.85 -9.61 -16.03
N PRO A 62 30.11 -9.19 -15.77
CA PRO A 62 30.84 -9.62 -14.58
C PRO A 62 30.18 -9.14 -13.28
N LEU A 63 29.48 -7.99 -13.29
CA LEU A 63 28.80 -7.44 -12.13
C LEU A 63 27.56 -8.27 -11.76
N VAL A 64 26.76 -8.67 -12.76
CA VAL A 64 25.63 -9.59 -12.60
C VAL A 64 26.09 -10.97 -12.14
N ILE A 65 27.16 -11.51 -12.74
CA ILE A 65 27.73 -12.81 -12.34
C ILE A 65 28.23 -12.75 -10.89
N GLY A 66 28.94 -11.68 -10.52
CA GLY A 66 29.40 -11.47 -9.14
C GLY A 66 28.25 -11.39 -8.14
N GLY A 67 27.16 -10.68 -8.49
CA GLY A 67 25.95 -10.61 -7.67
C GLY A 67 25.27 -11.97 -7.48
N LEU A 68 25.11 -12.76 -8.55
CA LEU A 68 24.53 -14.10 -8.48
C LEU A 68 25.38 -15.06 -7.66
N LEU A 69 26.71 -14.99 -7.78
CA LEU A 69 27.63 -15.79 -6.96
C LEU A 69 27.54 -15.43 -5.48
N LEU A 70 27.36 -14.14 -5.14
CA LEU A 70 27.13 -13.71 -3.75
C LEU A 70 25.81 -14.23 -3.19
N ILE A 71 24.72 -14.22 -3.99
CA ILE A 71 23.42 -14.79 -3.60
C ILE A 71 23.56 -16.30 -3.37
N LEU A 72 24.19 -17.03 -4.31
CA LEU A 72 24.46 -18.47 -4.17
C LEU A 72 25.30 -18.78 -2.92
N TRP A 73 26.31 -17.95 -2.65
CA TRP A 73 27.15 -18.09 -1.48
C TRP A 73 26.38 -17.86 -0.16
N ASP A 74 25.43 -16.92 -0.15
CA ASP A 74 24.56 -16.68 1.01
C ASP A 74 23.58 -17.82 1.26
N PHE A 75 22.94 -18.35 0.21
CA PHE A 75 22.10 -19.56 0.29
C PHE A 75 22.87 -20.77 0.82
N ARG A 76 24.12 -20.95 0.39
CA ARG A 76 24.98 -22.05 0.87
C ARG A 76 25.37 -21.88 2.34
N ARG A 77 25.49 -20.65 2.85
CA ARG A 77 25.90 -20.36 4.23
C ARG A 77 24.75 -20.35 5.24
N ASN A 78 23.50 -20.18 4.80
CA ASN A 78 22.33 -20.13 5.68
C ASN A 78 21.24 -21.15 5.27
N PRO A 79 21.48 -22.47 5.34
CA PRO A 79 20.44 -23.47 5.12
C PRO A 79 19.51 -23.54 6.35
N LYS A 80 18.50 -22.66 6.43
CA LYS A 80 17.49 -22.76 7.47
C LYS A 80 16.08 -22.88 6.90
N VAL A 81 15.63 -24.14 6.92
CA VAL A 81 14.30 -24.61 7.36
C VAL A 81 13.11 -24.07 6.57
N VAL A 82 12.85 -24.69 5.42
CA VAL A 82 11.48 -24.86 4.91
C VAL A 82 10.99 -26.20 5.44
N HIS A 83 10.41 -26.22 6.64
CA HIS A 83 9.61 -27.36 7.09
C HIS A 83 8.17 -27.12 6.66
N HIS A 84 7.77 -27.74 5.55
CA HIS A 84 6.37 -28.00 5.26
C HIS A 84 5.80 -28.91 6.36
N ARG A 85 4.90 -28.36 7.17
CA ARG A 85 4.10 -29.09 8.15
C ARG A 85 2.96 -29.75 7.40
N SER A 86 3.13 -31.01 6.99
CA SER A 86 2.04 -31.84 6.47
C SER A 86 1.18 -32.32 7.64
N ALA A 87 0.03 -31.69 7.86
CA ALA A 87 -0.99 -32.21 8.76
C ALA A 87 -1.77 -33.30 8.03
N THR A 88 -1.61 -34.54 8.49
CA THR A 88 -2.41 -35.70 8.04
C THR A 88 -3.67 -35.72 8.89
N VAL A 89 -4.83 -35.40 8.29
CA VAL A 89 -6.14 -35.51 8.94
C VAL A 89 -6.65 -36.94 8.74
N GLN A 90 -6.71 -37.71 9.83
CA GLN A 90 -7.45 -38.98 9.88
C GLN A 90 -8.92 -38.67 10.17
N LEU A 91 -9.78 -38.93 9.18
CA LEU A 91 -11.24 -38.94 9.34
C LEU A 91 -11.69 -40.36 9.72
N SER A 92 -12.07 -40.56 10.98
CA SER A 92 -12.94 -41.68 11.38
C SER A 92 -14.30 -41.12 11.75
N GLY A 93 -15.30 -41.42 10.92
CA GLY A 93 -16.69 -41.05 11.13
C GLY A 93 -17.34 -41.79 12.30
N ILE A 94 -18.52 -41.28 12.66
CA ILE A 94 -19.43 -41.65 13.76
C ILE A 94 -19.25 -40.73 14.99
N GLY A 95 -19.70 -39.47 14.87
CA GLY A 95 -19.70 -38.53 16.00
C GLY A 95 -20.48 -37.21 15.84
N MET A 96 -21.41 -37.08 14.88
CA MET A 96 -21.93 -35.78 14.43
C MET A 96 -22.59 -34.85 15.49
N VAL A 97 -22.99 -35.33 16.67
CA VAL A 97 -23.59 -34.46 17.72
C VAL A 97 -22.56 -34.02 18.77
N ALA A 98 -21.52 -34.81 19.02
CA ALA A 98 -20.38 -34.39 19.85
C ALA A 98 -19.42 -33.47 19.06
N GLU A 99 -19.38 -33.62 17.74
CA GLU A 99 -18.49 -32.90 16.85
C GLU A 99 -18.90 -31.42 16.69
N MET A 100 -20.20 -31.06 16.71
CA MET A 100 -20.61 -29.64 16.67
C MET A 100 -20.18 -28.87 17.93
N GLY A 101 -20.24 -29.51 19.11
CA GLY A 101 -19.74 -28.91 20.36
C GLY A 101 -18.22 -28.74 20.35
N ALA A 102 -17.49 -29.76 19.89
CA ALA A 102 -16.03 -29.71 19.77
C ALA A 102 -15.56 -28.70 18.71
N ILE A 103 -16.27 -28.56 17.58
CA ILE A 103 -15.96 -27.54 16.56
C ILE A 103 -16.18 -26.13 17.13
N GLN A 104 -17.22 -25.91 17.93
CA GLN A 104 -17.49 -24.60 18.53
C GLN A 104 -16.48 -24.26 19.64
N GLU A 105 -16.11 -25.23 20.49
CA GLU A 105 -15.09 -25.05 21.52
C GLU A 105 -13.69 -24.86 20.90
N GLN A 106 -13.37 -25.60 19.85
CA GLN A 106 -12.10 -25.45 19.14
C GLN A 106 -12.06 -24.13 18.34
N ALA A 107 -13.17 -23.69 17.74
CA ALA A 107 -13.25 -22.37 17.11
C ALA A 107 -13.12 -21.24 18.14
N GLN A 108 -13.66 -21.42 19.35
CA GLN A 108 -13.51 -20.45 20.43
C GLN A 108 -12.09 -20.43 21.01
N ALA A 109 -11.44 -21.59 21.10
CA ALA A 109 -10.03 -21.70 21.47
C ALA A 109 -9.11 -21.05 20.42
N ASP A 110 -9.39 -21.27 19.12
CA ASP A 110 -8.62 -20.67 18.02
C ASP A 110 -8.81 -19.15 17.96
N ARG A 111 -10.01 -18.66 18.28
CA ARG A 111 -10.32 -17.22 18.46
C ARG A 111 -9.58 -16.58 19.65
N SER A 112 -9.06 -17.38 20.58
CA SER A 112 -8.39 -16.87 21.79
C SER A 112 -6.87 -16.77 21.66
N GLN A 113 -6.29 -17.27 20.56
CA GLN A 113 -4.84 -17.26 20.39
C GLN A 113 -4.37 -16.00 19.67
N PRO A 114 -3.45 -15.21 20.26
CA PRO A 114 -2.78 -14.13 19.55
C PRO A 114 -1.78 -14.70 18.53
N ASP A 115 -2.02 -14.45 17.25
CA ASP A 115 -1.22 -14.98 16.15
C ASP A 115 -0.71 -13.88 15.21
N TRP A 116 -1.21 -12.65 15.34
CA TRP A 116 -0.92 -11.59 14.39
C TRP A 116 -0.37 -10.32 15.02
N PRO A 117 0.84 -9.86 14.66
CA PRO A 117 1.33 -8.55 15.11
C PRO A 117 0.42 -7.42 14.65
N LEU A 118 0.16 -6.44 15.53
CA LEU A 118 -0.69 -5.29 15.21
C LEU A 118 -0.22 -4.52 13.96
N ARG A 119 1.10 -4.48 13.70
CA ARG A 119 1.69 -3.91 12.49
C ARG A 119 1.15 -4.54 11.20
N ASN A 120 0.87 -5.85 11.22
CA ASN A 120 0.35 -6.55 10.05
C ASN A 120 -1.09 -6.12 9.76
N LEU A 121 -1.88 -5.76 10.77
CA LEU A 121 -3.21 -5.16 10.57
C LEU A 121 -3.12 -3.81 9.85
N PHE A 122 -2.18 -2.93 10.21
CA PHE A 122 -1.95 -1.70 9.44
C PHE A 122 -1.56 -1.98 7.98
N SER A 123 -0.77 -3.03 7.77
CA SER A 123 -0.34 -3.45 6.44
C SER A 123 -1.51 -4.04 5.62
N HIS A 124 -2.44 -4.72 6.29
CA HIS A 124 -3.66 -5.26 5.70
C HIS A 124 -4.65 -4.15 5.32
N LEU A 125 -4.85 -3.17 6.21
CA LEU A 125 -5.75 -2.04 5.96
C LEU A 125 -5.18 -1.06 4.92
N LYS A 126 -3.87 -0.77 4.98
CA LYS A 126 -3.21 0.19 4.08
C LYS A 126 -1.75 -0.17 3.83
N PRO A 127 -1.46 -1.03 2.83
CA PRO A 127 -0.09 -1.47 2.52
C PRO A 127 0.89 -0.32 2.25
N SER A 128 0.42 0.80 1.68
CA SER A 128 1.25 1.97 1.39
C SER A 128 1.78 2.67 2.64
N LEU A 129 1.14 2.47 3.80
CA LEU A 129 1.53 3.14 5.04
C LEU A 129 2.94 2.72 5.51
N LEU A 130 3.35 1.49 5.21
CA LEU A 130 4.71 1.01 5.49
C LEU A 130 5.79 1.76 4.70
N GLN A 131 5.44 2.29 3.52
CA GLN A 131 6.38 2.96 2.63
C GLN A 131 6.41 4.47 2.87
N THR A 132 5.24 5.09 2.96
CA THR A 132 5.12 6.55 3.08
C THR A 132 5.18 7.05 4.52
N LYS A 133 4.81 6.20 5.49
CA LYS A 133 4.72 6.54 6.92
C LYS A 133 3.98 7.87 7.17
N SER A 134 2.90 8.09 6.41
CA SER A 134 2.05 9.28 6.53
C SER A 134 1.37 9.32 7.90
N GLN A 135 1.66 10.35 8.70
CA GLN A 135 1.07 10.49 10.04
C GLN A 135 -0.45 10.61 10.01
N ALA A 136 -1.00 11.37 9.06
CA ALA A 136 -2.45 11.55 8.94
C ALA A 136 -3.17 10.25 8.57
N ASP A 137 -2.59 9.47 7.65
CA ASP A 137 -3.13 8.16 7.29
C ASP A 137 -3.00 7.15 8.44
N PHE A 138 -1.91 7.24 9.21
CA PHE A 138 -1.70 6.42 10.39
C PHE A 138 -2.73 6.73 11.47
N ASP A 139 -2.93 7.99 11.82
CA ASP A 139 -3.86 8.41 12.87
C ASP A 139 -5.30 7.99 12.52
N ALA A 140 -5.72 8.17 11.26
CA ALA A 140 -7.06 7.75 10.81
C ALA A 140 -7.29 6.24 10.97
N ILE A 141 -6.30 5.42 10.62
CA ILE A 141 -6.39 3.95 10.77
C ILE A 141 -6.27 3.56 12.24
N ALA A 142 -5.41 4.23 13.01
CA ALA A 142 -5.21 3.95 14.42
C ALA A 142 -6.51 4.20 15.22
N ASP A 143 -7.24 5.26 14.90
CA ASP A 143 -8.53 5.59 15.53
C ASP A 143 -9.58 4.50 15.24
N GLU A 144 -9.67 4.02 13.99
CA GLU A 144 -10.58 2.92 13.62
C GLU A 144 -10.22 1.62 14.36
N ILE A 145 -8.93 1.29 14.46
CA ILE A 145 -8.46 0.12 15.20
C ILE A 145 -8.78 0.25 16.70
N ILE A 146 -8.53 1.41 17.31
CA ILE A 146 -8.80 1.66 18.73
C ILE A 146 -10.29 1.52 19.01
N ASP A 147 -11.17 2.01 18.13
CA ASP A 147 -12.61 1.84 18.26
C ASP A 147 -12.99 0.35 18.36
N LYS A 148 -12.46 -0.50 17.48
CA LYS A 148 -12.72 -1.95 17.49
C LYS A 148 -12.13 -2.67 18.71
N LEU A 149 -10.96 -2.25 19.17
CA LEU A 149 -10.33 -2.79 20.38
C LEU A 149 -11.08 -2.36 21.65
N SER A 150 -11.61 -1.14 21.70
CA SER A 150 -12.33 -0.60 22.85
C SER A 150 -13.72 -1.20 23.02
N THR A 151 -14.31 -1.71 21.95
CA THR A 151 -15.62 -2.38 21.93
C THR A 151 -15.53 -3.90 22.10
N GLY A 152 -14.32 -4.46 22.19
CA GLY A 152 -14.11 -5.90 22.30
C GLY A 152 -14.42 -6.68 21.03
N GLN A 153 -14.66 -6.01 19.89
CA GLN A 153 -14.83 -6.68 18.60
C GLN A 153 -13.56 -7.44 18.19
N ILE A 154 -12.40 -6.90 18.59
CA ILE A 154 -11.11 -7.53 18.39
C ILE A 154 -10.36 -7.56 19.70
N MET A 155 -9.86 -8.73 20.04
CA MET A 155 -9.06 -8.92 21.24
C MET A 155 -7.60 -8.58 20.95
N ALA A 156 -6.95 -7.95 21.92
CA ALA A 156 -5.53 -7.65 21.86
C ALA A 156 -4.79 -8.26 23.06
N TRP A 157 -3.58 -8.69 22.79
CA TRP A 157 -2.62 -9.17 23.76
C TRP A 157 -1.34 -8.36 23.63
N GLY A 158 -0.68 -8.06 24.72
CA GLY A 158 0.59 -7.37 24.67
C GLY A 158 1.41 -7.65 25.90
N ARG A 159 2.66 -7.21 25.86
CA ARG A 159 3.55 -7.27 27.00
C ARG A 159 3.59 -5.90 27.66
N ALA A 160 3.03 -5.82 28.85
CA ALA A 160 3.12 -4.61 29.66
C ALA A 160 4.59 -4.32 30.03
N ILE A 161 4.98 -3.05 29.94
CA ILE A 161 6.30 -2.54 30.32
C ILE A 161 6.24 -2.13 31.79
N GLY A 162 6.81 -2.96 32.66
CA GLY A 162 7.00 -2.60 34.07
C GLY A 162 8.25 -1.74 34.28
N ALA A 163 8.49 -1.32 35.52
CA ALA A 163 9.59 -0.41 35.87
C ALA A 163 10.99 -0.89 35.44
N SER A 164 11.23 -2.20 35.40
CA SER A 164 12.54 -2.77 35.06
C SER A 164 12.50 -3.99 34.14
N ARG A 165 11.30 -4.48 33.79
CA ARG A 165 11.14 -5.68 32.97
C ARG A 165 9.85 -5.66 32.17
N THR A 166 9.92 -6.30 31.02
CA THR A 166 8.76 -6.67 30.21
C THR A 166 8.02 -7.82 30.87
N LEU A 167 6.71 -7.69 31.03
CA LEU A 167 5.87 -8.75 31.57
C LEU A 167 5.56 -9.83 30.51
N PRO A 168 5.10 -11.03 30.94
CA PRO A 168 4.57 -12.02 30.03
C PRO A 168 3.47 -11.45 29.14
N LEU A 169 3.28 -12.03 27.95
CA LEU A 169 2.19 -11.68 27.06
C LEU A 169 0.86 -11.95 27.78
N ALA A 170 0.00 -10.95 27.87
CA ALA A 170 -1.29 -11.04 28.53
C ALA A 170 -2.34 -10.28 27.71
N GLY A 171 -3.62 -10.62 27.91
CA GLY A 171 -4.73 -9.88 27.32
C GLY A 171 -4.74 -8.44 27.81
N ILE A 172 -4.97 -7.49 26.90
CA ILE A 172 -5.11 -6.07 27.19
C ILE A 172 -6.60 -5.79 27.43
N PRO A 173 -7.02 -5.27 28.60
CA PRO A 173 -8.44 -5.00 28.87
C PRO A 173 -9.03 -3.99 27.87
N GLU A 174 -10.28 -4.20 27.45
CA GLU A 174 -10.99 -3.33 26.50
C GLU A 174 -10.98 -1.85 26.94
N GLY A 175 -11.22 -1.60 28.24
CA GLY A 175 -11.23 -0.26 28.82
C GLY A 175 -9.90 0.49 28.77
N TYR A 176 -8.78 -0.21 28.52
CA TYR A 176 -7.48 0.44 28.29
C TYR A 176 -7.51 1.29 27.01
N TRP A 177 -8.15 0.79 25.96
CA TRP A 177 -8.12 1.39 24.63
C TRP A 177 -8.85 2.74 24.55
N LEU A 178 -9.82 2.98 25.42
CA LEU A 178 -10.54 4.26 25.55
C LEU A 178 -9.62 5.46 25.85
N HIS A 179 -8.44 5.19 26.41
CA HIS A 179 -7.45 6.20 26.77
C HIS A 179 -6.09 5.95 26.12
N ALA A 180 -5.98 4.93 25.26
CA ALA A 180 -4.73 4.59 24.62
C ALA A 180 -4.51 5.42 23.35
N LYS A 181 -3.25 5.57 22.97
CA LYS A 181 -2.82 6.05 21.66
C LYS A 181 -1.78 5.09 21.09
N LEU A 182 -1.95 4.74 19.82
CA LEU A 182 -0.96 3.97 19.08
C LEU A 182 0.17 4.87 18.58
N ASN A 183 1.39 4.34 18.55
CA ASN A 183 2.57 5.08 18.14
C ASN A 183 2.98 4.70 16.70
N ILE A 184 3.20 5.69 15.82
CA ILE A 184 3.59 5.45 14.43
C ILE A 184 4.88 4.63 14.27
N TRP A 185 5.78 4.70 15.26
CA TRP A 185 6.99 3.88 15.29
C TRP A 185 6.69 2.36 15.32
N LEU A 186 5.44 1.95 15.59
CA LEU A 186 5.02 0.55 15.44
C LEU A 186 5.20 0.00 14.02
N LEU A 187 5.26 0.88 13.01
CA LEU A 187 5.45 0.51 11.60
C LEU A 187 6.90 0.15 11.26
N ASP A 188 7.85 0.49 12.12
CA ASP A 188 9.27 0.20 11.92
C ASP A 188 9.58 -1.28 12.10
N ASP A 189 10.59 -1.78 11.38
CA ASP A 189 10.95 -3.21 11.33
C ASP A 189 11.90 -3.63 12.47
N ASP A 190 12.03 -2.79 13.50
CA ASP A 190 13.17 -2.79 14.42
C ASP A 190 13.07 -3.84 15.54
N GLY A 191 12.37 -4.96 15.30
CA GLY A 191 12.50 -6.16 16.13
C GLY A 191 11.91 -6.06 17.55
N GLY A 192 10.79 -5.35 17.73
CA GLY A 192 9.90 -5.52 18.88
C GLY A 192 10.22 -4.71 20.14
N ASN A 193 11.25 -3.86 20.13
CA ASN A 193 11.56 -2.98 21.28
C ASN A 193 10.87 -1.61 21.22
N VAL A 194 10.04 -1.36 20.23
CA VAL A 194 9.33 -0.09 20.08
C VAL A 194 8.07 -0.10 20.95
N LEU A 195 7.83 1.01 21.66
CA LEU A 195 6.58 1.27 22.36
C LEU A 195 5.44 1.37 21.35
N GLN A 196 4.44 0.49 21.44
CA GLN A 196 3.36 0.41 20.45
C GLN A 196 2.07 1.09 20.91
N ALA A 197 1.71 0.94 22.19
CA ALA A 197 0.58 1.64 22.80
C ALA A 197 0.98 2.26 24.14
N ALA A 198 0.50 3.48 24.37
CA ALA A 198 0.67 4.22 25.61
C ALA A 198 -0.62 5.00 25.92
N PRO A 199 -0.88 5.35 27.18
CA PRO A 199 -1.96 6.26 27.51
C PRO A 199 -1.76 7.61 26.79
N ALA A 200 -2.84 8.14 26.21
CA ALA A 200 -2.88 9.44 25.53
C ALA A 200 -2.63 10.60 26.51
N ASP A 201 -3.12 10.46 27.74
CA ASP A 201 -2.88 11.39 28.85
C ASP A 201 -1.98 10.72 29.90
N LEU A 202 -0.81 11.29 30.15
CA LEU A 202 0.12 10.83 31.18
C LEU A 202 -0.44 11.00 32.62
N SER A 203 -1.54 11.74 32.76
CA SER A 203 -2.30 11.92 34.00
C SER A 203 -3.32 10.81 34.23
N ALA A 204 -3.57 9.94 33.25
CA ALA A 204 -4.46 8.80 33.39
C ALA A 204 -4.04 7.91 34.58
N PRO A 205 -5.01 7.34 35.32
CA PRO A 205 -4.71 6.48 36.47
C PRO A 205 -3.94 5.23 36.05
N ASP A 206 -4.22 4.70 34.86
CA ASP A 206 -3.46 3.62 34.25
C ASP A 206 -2.36 4.17 33.34
N LYS A 207 -1.11 4.04 33.80
CA LYS A 207 0.09 4.45 33.06
C LYS A 207 0.74 3.28 32.31
N THR A 208 0.04 2.15 32.21
CA THR A 208 0.59 0.94 31.60
C THR A 208 0.87 1.17 30.13
N GLN A 209 2.07 0.80 29.72
CA GLN A 209 2.53 0.85 28.35
C GLN A 209 2.68 -0.56 27.83
N TYR A 210 2.32 -0.79 26.57
CA TYR A 210 2.40 -2.11 25.95
C TYR A 210 3.34 -2.11 24.75
N ARG A 211 4.04 -3.23 24.58
CA ARG A 211 4.83 -3.56 23.40
C ARG A 211 4.49 -4.97 22.92
N GLU A 212 4.95 -5.32 21.72
CA GLU A 212 4.68 -6.63 21.10
C GLU A 212 3.18 -6.96 21.11
N ILE A 213 2.35 -5.99 20.72
CA ILE A 213 0.91 -6.14 20.64
C ILE A 213 0.58 -7.10 19.50
N LEU A 214 -0.08 -8.18 19.88
CA LEU A 214 -0.65 -9.18 19.02
C LEU A 214 -2.17 -9.10 19.09
N ILE A 215 -2.81 -9.47 17.99
CA ILE A 215 -4.26 -9.58 17.84
C ILE A 215 -4.55 -10.94 17.19
N ASN A 216 -5.82 -11.32 17.15
CA ASN A 216 -6.25 -12.53 16.46
C ASN A 216 -6.56 -12.22 14.98
N GLN A 217 -5.85 -12.88 14.06
CA GLN A 217 -6.02 -12.66 12.63
C GLN A 217 -7.43 -12.98 12.16
N ALA A 218 -8.06 -14.04 12.66
CA ALA A 218 -9.38 -14.46 12.24
C ALA A 218 -10.46 -13.42 12.61
N GLN A 219 -10.41 -12.85 13.81
CA GLN A 219 -11.30 -11.75 14.22
C GLN A 219 -11.14 -10.52 13.31
N VAL A 220 -9.89 -10.20 12.99
CA VAL A 220 -9.58 -9.08 12.08
C VAL A 220 -10.11 -9.33 10.67
N LEU A 221 -9.98 -10.56 10.15
CA LEU A 221 -10.55 -10.92 8.86
C LEU A 221 -12.07 -11.10 8.90
N GLU A 222 -12.69 -11.22 10.07
CA GLU A 222 -14.15 -11.20 10.21
C GLU A 222 -14.67 -9.75 10.15
N GLU A 223 -14.00 -8.82 10.85
CA GLU A 223 -14.35 -7.40 10.87
C GLU A 223 -13.96 -6.68 9.58
N TRP A 224 -12.81 -7.04 9.00
CA TRP A 224 -12.29 -6.50 7.74
C TRP A 224 -12.01 -7.63 6.74
N PRO A 225 -13.08 -8.20 6.14
CA PRO A 225 -13.04 -9.44 5.34
C PRO A 225 -12.24 -9.41 4.06
N MET A 226 -11.76 -8.25 3.62
CA MET A 226 -10.70 -8.16 2.63
C MET A 226 -9.77 -6.99 3.00
N PRO A 227 -8.50 -7.02 2.57
CA PRO A 227 -7.77 -5.76 2.47
C PRO A 227 -8.69 -4.85 1.66
N ILE A 228 -9.00 -3.65 2.15
CA ILE A 228 -9.75 -2.65 1.37
C ILE A 228 -9.02 -2.59 0.05
N GLN A 229 -9.56 -3.26 -0.98
CA GLN A 229 -8.84 -3.47 -2.22
C GLN A 229 -8.65 -2.05 -2.71
N LYS A 230 -7.41 -1.54 -2.61
CA LYS A 230 -7.17 -0.11 -2.68
C LYS A 230 -7.70 0.28 -4.04
N VAL A 231 -8.85 0.93 -4.03
CA VAL A 231 -9.52 1.24 -5.28
C VAL A 231 -8.70 2.39 -5.84
N GLU A 232 -7.73 2.04 -6.69
CA GLU A 232 -6.78 3.00 -7.21
C GLU A 232 -7.49 3.84 -8.26
N ARG A 233 -7.53 5.14 -8.05
CA ARG A 233 -7.99 6.13 -9.05
C ARG A 233 -6.94 6.31 -10.14
N ASP A 234 -6.82 5.31 -11.00
CA ASP A 234 -5.74 5.18 -11.98
C ASP A 234 -6.16 5.57 -13.41
N THR A 235 -7.46 5.78 -13.65
CA THR A 235 -7.95 5.98 -15.02
C THR A 235 -8.97 7.10 -15.15
N LYS A 236 -8.82 7.92 -16.19
CA LYS A 236 -9.81 8.96 -16.56
C LYS A 236 -11.08 8.32 -17.12
N LEU A 237 -12.24 8.90 -16.80
CA LEU A 237 -13.54 8.38 -17.20
C LEU A 237 -13.68 8.20 -18.73
N ALA A 238 -13.15 9.14 -19.53
CA ALA A 238 -13.22 9.04 -20.99
C ALA A 238 -12.50 7.79 -21.54
N VAL A 239 -11.36 7.41 -20.93
CA VAL A 239 -10.61 6.20 -21.31
C VAL A 239 -11.37 4.95 -20.84
N ALA A 240 -11.98 4.99 -19.66
CA ALA A 240 -12.81 3.90 -19.16
C ALA A 240 -14.04 3.63 -20.03
N LEU A 241 -14.74 4.68 -20.46
CA LEU A 241 -15.86 4.54 -21.41
C LEU A 241 -15.40 4.04 -22.78
N ALA A 242 -14.19 4.42 -23.23
CA ALA A 242 -13.60 3.83 -24.42
C ALA A 242 -13.39 2.32 -24.28
N TYR A 243 -12.92 1.85 -23.13
CA TYR A 243 -12.84 0.43 -22.81
C TYR A 243 -14.21 -0.25 -22.78
N ALA A 244 -15.21 0.36 -22.14
CA ALA A 244 -16.57 -0.19 -22.10
C ALA A 244 -17.13 -0.45 -23.51
N VAL A 245 -16.83 0.43 -24.47
CA VAL A 245 -17.34 0.33 -25.85
C VAL A 245 -16.47 -0.58 -26.72
N THR A 246 -15.14 -0.42 -26.67
CA THR A 246 -14.20 -1.01 -27.64
C THR A 246 -13.39 -2.19 -27.09
N GLY A 247 -13.36 -2.38 -25.78
CA GLY A 247 -12.49 -3.34 -25.09
C GLY A 247 -11.02 -2.88 -24.95
N LYS A 248 -10.69 -1.65 -25.36
CA LYS A 248 -9.33 -1.09 -25.28
C LYS A 248 -9.29 0.11 -24.32
N TRP A 249 -8.24 0.18 -23.52
CA TRP A 249 -7.96 1.33 -22.63
C TRP A 249 -7.30 2.48 -23.39
N ASP A 250 -7.96 2.90 -24.46
CA ASP A 250 -7.48 3.94 -25.35
C ASP A 250 -8.64 4.80 -25.83
N LYS A 251 -8.59 6.10 -25.51
CA LYS A 251 -9.63 7.05 -25.91
C LYS A 251 -9.67 7.21 -27.44
N GLU A 252 -8.54 7.08 -28.12
CA GLU A 252 -8.47 7.25 -29.57
C GLU A 252 -9.21 6.15 -30.31
N ALA A 253 -9.29 4.95 -29.73
CA ALA A 253 -10.03 3.82 -30.27
C ALA A 253 -11.54 4.09 -30.46
N LEU A 254 -12.12 5.09 -29.77
CA LEU A 254 -13.51 5.50 -30.01
C LEU A 254 -13.72 6.16 -31.38
N TRP A 255 -12.66 6.72 -31.97
CA TRP A 255 -12.73 7.50 -33.21
C TRP A 255 -12.35 6.68 -34.45
N ASP A 256 -11.60 5.60 -34.27
CA ASP A 256 -11.16 4.72 -35.36
C ASP A 256 -12.32 3.98 -36.04
N THR A 257 -13.53 4.00 -35.46
CA THR A 257 -14.70 3.31 -35.99
C THR A 257 -15.79 4.32 -36.32
N GLU A 258 -16.23 4.40 -37.58
CA GLU A 258 -17.22 5.39 -38.01
C GLU A 258 -18.61 5.15 -37.37
N GLY A 259 -19.15 6.17 -36.70
CA GLY A 259 -20.58 6.35 -36.40
C GLY A 259 -21.19 5.56 -35.24
N GLU A 260 -21.00 4.24 -35.19
CA GLU A 260 -21.61 3.37 -34.16
C GLU A 260 -21.13 3.64 -32.71
N PRO A 261 -19.84 3.99 -32.46
CA PRO A 261 -19.33 4.13 -31.09
C PRO A 261 -20.01 5.24 -30.27
N ILE A 262 -20.43 6.35 -30.89
CA ILE A 262 -20.96 7.52 -30.16
C ILE A 262 -22.26 7.17 -29.43
N VAL A 263 -23.18 6.46 -30.10
CA VAL A 263 -24.44 6.03 -29.49
C VAL A 263 -24.17 5.05 -28.34
N ARG A 264 -23.19 4.16 -28.51
CA ARG A 264 -22.79 3.19 -27.48
C ARG A 264 -22.17 3.89 -26.27
N VAL A 265 -21.31 4.89 -26.46
CA VAL A 265 -20.74 5.69 -25.35
C VAL A 265 -21.86 6.32 -24.52
N GLY A 266 -22.92 6.83 -25.15
CA GLY A 266 -24.07 7.40 -24.43
C GLY A 266 -24.78 6.39 -23.52
N ASN A 267 -24.92 5.14 -23.96
CA ASN A 267 -25.51 4.06 -23.16
C ASN A 267 -24.58 3.61 -22.03
N GLU A 268 -23.28 3.46 -22.32
CA GLU A 268 -22.29 3.07 -21.30
C GLU A 268 -22.11 4.18 -20.24
N LEU A 269 -22.22 5.44 -20.62
CA LEU A 269 -22.19 6.56 -19.69
C LEU A 269 -23.36 6.49 -18.70
N LYS A 270 -24.59 6.21 -19.18
CA LYS A 270 -25.75 6.04 -18.28
C LYS A 270 -25.56 4.88 -17.31
N LYS A 271 -25.00 3.76 -17.78
CA LYS A 271 -24.67 2.61 -16.91
C LYS A 271 -23.62 2.99 -15.86
N PHE A 272 -22.59 3.75 -16.25
CA PHE A 272 -21.61 4.31 -15.32
C PHE A 272 -22.26 5.19 -14.25
N GLU A 273 -23.11 6.13 -14.64
CA GLU A 273 -23.80 7.04 -13.70
C GLU A 273 -24.68 6.25 -12.72
N GLN A 274 -25.38 5.22 -13.19
CA GLN A 274 -26.17 4.33 -12.34
C GLN A 274 -25.29 3.58 -11.33
N LEU A 275 -24.18 2.96 -11.76
CA LEU A 275 -23.26 2.26 -10.86
C LEU A 275 -22.58 3.18 -9.85
N ALA A 276 -22.31 4.43 -10.23
CA ALA A 276 -21.78 5.44 -9.34
C ALA A 276 -22.83 5.90 -8.30
N CYS A 277 -24.10 6.01 -8.70
CA CYS A 277 -25.24 6.28 -7.81
C CYS A 277 -25.49 5.14 -6.82
N ASP A 278 -25.38 3.87 -7.27
CA ASP A 278 -25.58 2.67 -6.45
C ASP A 278 -24.37 2.33 -5.56
N ALA A 279 -23.38 3.22 -5.47
CA ALA A 279 -22.10 3.03 -4.76
C ALA A 279 -21.29 1.78 -5.18
N SER A 280 -21.65 1.17 -6.31
CA SER A 280 -21.00 -0.04 -6.84
C SER A 280 -19.69 0.27 -7.58
N LEU A 281 -19.55 1.51 -8.08
CA LEU A 281 -18.32 2.01 -8.68
C LEU A 281 -17.86 3.28 -7.98
N GLN A 282 -16.63 3.28 -7.47
CA GLN A 282 -16.08 4.47 -6.83
C GLN A 282 -15.59 5.48 -7.88
N THR A 283 -15.84 6.76 -7.60
CA THR A 283 -15.52 7.87 -8.50
C THR A 283 -14.77 8.97 -7.76
N TRP A 284 -13.89 9.66 -8.48
CA TRP A 284 -13.13 10.81 -7.97
C TRP A 284 -13.15 11.94 -8.97
N GLY A 285 -12.99 13.17 -8.49
CA GLY A 285 -12.84 14.35 -9.33
C GLY A 285 -12.19 15.50 -8.58
N THR A 286 -11.73 16.52 -9.31
CA THR A 286 -11.22 17.76 -8.71
C THR A 286 -12.38 18.76 -8.55
N ARG A 287 -12.38 19.57 -7.49
CA ARG A 287 -13.39 20.63 -7.30
C ARG A 287 -13.08 21.92 -8.07
N GLN A 288 -11.87 22.02 -8.60
CA GLN A 288 -11.41 23.15 -9.40
C GLN A 288 -11.00 22.66 -10.79
N ARG A 289 -11.30 23.47 -11.80
CA ARG A 289 -10.92 23.17 -13.18
C ARG A 289 -9.39 23.17 -13.30
N ASN A 290 -8.82 22.06 -13.76
CA ASN A 290 -7.40 21.86 -14.06
C ASN A 290 -6.42 21.92 -12.87
N TYR A 291 -6.91 21.99 -11.63
CA TYR A 291 -6.04 22.02 -10.45
C TYR A 291 -6.70 21.37 -9.24
N GLY A 292 -5.87 20.92 -8.31
CA GLY A 292 -6.29 20.41 -7.01
C GLY A 292 -6.29 18.88 -6.91
N PRO A 293 -6.42 18.35 -5.68
CA PRO A 293 -6.46 16.92 -5.45
C PRO A 293 -7.78 16.32 -5.95
N HIS A 294 -7.70 15.15 -6.58
CA HIS A 294 -8.89 14.32 -6.82
C HIS A 294 -9.44 13.84 -5.48
N VAL A 295 -10.67 14.22 -5.18
CA VAL A 295 -11.40 13.79 -3.98
C VAL A 295 -12.48 12.81 -4.39
N LYS A 296 -12.83 11.88 -3.48
CA LYS A 296 -13.91 10.92 -3.72
C LYS A 296 -15.22 11.68 -3.88
N ILE A 297 -15.99 11.34 -4.92
CA ILE A 297 -17.31 11.91 -5.16
C ILE A 297 -18.31 11.03 -4.40
N PRO A 298 -19.13 11.61 -3.50
CA PRO A 298 -20.18 10.86 -2.79
C PRO A 298 -21.16 10.21 -3.79
N HIS A 299 -21.73 9.05 -3.48
CA HIS A 299 -22.62 8.35 -4.41
C HIS A 299 -23.95 9.11 -4.58
N GLU A 300 -24.44 9.73 -3.51
CA GLU A 300 -25.64 10.57 -3.46
C GLU A 300 -25.52 11.82 -4.36
N TYR A 301 -24.29 12.22 -4.70
CA TYR A 301 -24.05 13.31 -5.64
C TYR A 301 -24.65 13.01 -7.03
N TRP A 302 -24.59 11.74 -7.45
CA TRP A 302 -25.03 11.29 -8.76
C TRP A 302 -26.56 11.26 -8.92
N GLU A 303 -27.33 11.36 -7.83
CA GLU A 303 -28.79 11.48 -7.90
C GLU A 303 -29.24 12.80 -8.56
N ALA A 304 -28.44 13.86 -8.41
CA ALA A 304 -28.76 15.21 -8.87
C ALA A 304 -27.82 15.73 -9.97
N HIS A 305 -26.81 14.94 -10.35
CA HIS A 305 -25.76 15.32 -11.29
C HIS A 305 -25.48 14.19 -12.29
N HIS A 306 -25.08 14.59 -13.49
CA HIS A 306 -24.67 13.68 -14.57
C HIS A 306 -23.34 14.17 -15.15
N VAL A 307 -22.67 13.36 -15.95
CA VAL A 307 -21.50 13.78 -16.72
C VAL A 307 -21.97 14.47 -17.99
N ASN A 308 -21.41 15.64 -18.29
CA ASN A 308 -21.71 16.28 -19.56
C ASN A 308 -21.09 15.45 -20.69
N PHE A 309 -21.94 14.83 -21.51
CA PHE A 309 -21.53 13.96 -22.62
C PHE A 309 -20.49 14.64 -23.53
N MET A 310 -20.65 15.95 -23.81
CA MET A 310 -19.73 16.67 -24.69
C MET A 310 -18.34 16.86 -24.08
N ASP A 311 -18.22 16.83 -22.74
CA ASP A 311 -16.94 16.95 -22.05
C ASP A 311 -16.12 15.65 -22.11
N LEU A 312 -16.74 14.49 -22.39
CA LEU A 312 -16.00 13.24 -22.65
C LEU A 312 -15.03 13.37 -23.83
N PHE A 313 -15.36 14.25 -24.78
CA PHE A 313 -14.53 14.50 -25.95
C PHE A 313 -13.38 15.48 -25.70
N ARG A 314 -13.34 16.13 -24.53
CA ARG A 314 -12.28 17.06 -24.10
C ARG A 314 -11.22 16.34 -23.25
N GLU A 315 -10.22 17.06 -22.75
CA GLU A 315 -9.13 16.48 -21.93
C GLU A 315 -9.59 15.90 -20.58
N GLY A 316 -10.78 16.27 -20.11
CA GLY A 316 -11.37 15.79 -18.87
C GLY A 316 -12.89 15.83 -18.92
N ALA A 317 -13.51 14.83 -18.29
CA ALA A 317 -14.96 14.77 -18.10
C ALA A 317 -15.35 15.65 -16.90
N ASN A 318 -16.45 16.39 -17.03
CA ASN A 318 -16.97 17.22 -15.93
C ASN A 318 -18.43 16.87 -15.64
N THR A 319 -18.86 17.10 -14.41
CA THR A 319 -20.25 16.90 -14.01
C THR A 319 -21.10 18.14 -14.32
N SER A 320 -22.40 17.96 -14.41
CA SER A 320 -23.40 18.99 -14.64
C SER A 320 -24.67 18.66 -13.86
N LYS A 321 -25.42 19.68 -13.45
CA LYS A 321 -26.65 19.50 -12.68
C LYS A 321 -27.77 18.96 -13.57
N ILE A 322 -28.60 18.07 -13.03
CA ILE A 322 -29.85 17.62 -13.68
C ILE A 322 -30.99 18.60 -13.35
N ALA A 323 -31.07 19.06 -12.10
CA ALA A 323 -32.13 19.93 -11.60
C ALA A 323 -31.60 21.30 -11.16
N SER A 324 -32.44 22.34 -11.27
CA SER A 324 -32.10 23.71 -10.87
C SER A 324 -31.77 23.85 -9.37
N MET A 325 -32.25 22.93 -8.53
CA MET A 325 -32.02 22.93 -7.08
C MET A 325 -30.79 22.13 -6.62
N ALA A 326 -30.05 21.48 -7.53
CA ALA A 326 -28.85 20.75 -7.15
C ALA A 326 -27.77 21.73 -6.63
N GLN A 327 -26.92 21.27 -5.70
CA GLN A 327 -25.82 22.08 -5.16
C GLN A 327 -24.87 22.56 -6.26
N ASP A 328 -24.28 23.76 -6.13
CA ASP A 328 -23.33 24.35 -7.11
C ASP A 328 -21.96 23.63 -7.19
N ILE A 329 -21.84 22.43 -6.63
CA ILE A 329 -20.57 21.69 -6.64
C ILE A 329 -20.46 20.96 -7.97
N ILE A 330 -19.49 21.37 -8.78
CA ILE A 330 -19.11 20.69 -10.03
C ILE A 330 -17.76 20.01 -9.80
N TYR A 331 -17.67 18.74 -10.22
CA TYR A 331 -16.43 18.00 -10.26
C TYR A 331 -15.89 17.99 -11.68
N PHE A 332 -14.58 18.16 -11.78
CA PHE A 332 -13.81 18.14 -13.03
C PHE A 332 -12.87 16.94 -13.04
N ASP A 333 -12.41 16.57 -14.23
CA ASP A 333 -11.46 15.48 -14.47
C ASP A 333 -11.84 14.18 -13.74
N ILE A 334 -13.06 13.69 -14.03
CA ILE A 334 -13.59 12.50 -13.37
C ILE A 334 -12.68 11.30 -13.65
N MET A 335 -12.29 10.62 -12.58
CA MET A 335 -11.50 9.40 -12.57
C MET A 335 -12.26 8.25 -11.93
N VAL A 336 -11.89 7.04 -12.33
CA VAL A 336 -12.40 5.76 -11.83
C VAL A 336 -11.22 4.83 -11.56
N SER A 337 -11.51 3.69 -10.94
CA SER A 337 -10.54 2.59 -10.88
C SER A 337 -10.71 1.63 -12.02
N ARG A 338 -9.60 1.37 -12.73
CA ARG A 338 -9.54 0.40 -13.81
C ARG A 338 -10.05 -0.97 -13.39
N ALA A 339 -9.59 -1.48 -12.24
CA ALA A 339 -9.96 -2.81 -11.76
C ALA A 339 -11.48 -2.96 -11.53
N GLN A 340 -12.09 -2.00 -10.83
CA GLN A 340 -13.55 -2.01 -10.62
C GLN A 340 -14.33 -1.86 -11.94
N PHE A 341 -13.77 -1.08 -12.87
CA PHE A 341 -14.41 -0.86 -14.15
C PHE A 341 -14.33 -2.10 -15.05
N GLU A 342 -13.22 -2.84 -15.06
CA GLU A 342 -13.12 -4.13 -15.77
C GLU A 342 -14.09 -5.17 -15.18
N GLU A 343 -14.27 -5.18 -13.85
CA GLU A 343 -15.24 -6.06 -13.19
C GLU A 343 -16.70 -5.76 -13.61
N ALA A 344 -17.06 -4.48 -13.70
CA ALA A 344 -18.40 -4.06 -14.12
C ALA A 344 -18.66 -4.16 -15.64
N TRP A 345 -17.59 -4.26 -16.45
CA TRP A 345 -17.63 -4.44 -17.92
C TRP A 345 -16.76 -5.61 -18.37
N PRO A 346 -17.15 -6.86 -18.07
CA PRO A 346 -16.40 -8.04 -18.48
C PRO A 346 -16.34 -8.10 -20.01
N ARG A 347 -15.15 -8.35 -20.56
CA ARG A 347 -14.89 -8.43 -22.00
C ARG A 347 -14.13 -9.70 -22.39
#